data_AF-Q4K7U3-F1
#
_entry.id   AF-Q4K7U3-F1
#
_cell.length_a   1.000
_cell.length_b   1.000
_cell.length_c   1.000
_cell.angle_alpha   90.00
_cell.angle_beta   90.00
_cell.angle_gamma   90.00
#
_symmetry.space_group_name_H-M   'P 1'
#
loop_
_entity.id
_entity.type
_entity.pdbx_description
1 polymer ?
#
loop_
_entity_poly.entity_id
_entity_poly.type
_entity_poly.pdbx_seq_one_letter_code
_entity_poly.pdbx_strand_id
1 'polypeptide(L)'
;MHDLSFGLHAECLYFPRLLNDTTAPAMTPETLELLVTREMPFGKYKGRILADLPGPYLNWFAREGFPKGELGGLLALMQEIDHNGLSDLLDPLRAKHGKPKPRH
;
A
#
# COMPACT_ATOMS: atom_id res chain seq x y z
N MET A 1 32.11 -3.68 -43.08
CA MET A 1 30.69 -3.57 -42.72
C MET A 1 30.63 -3.72 -41.20
N HIS A 2 30.62 -2.60 -40.49
CA HIS A 2 30.38 -2.55 -39.05
C HIS A 2 28.89 -2.28 -38.87
N ASP A 3 28.14 -3.27 -38.38
CA ASP A 3 26.72 -3.08 -38.10
C ASP A 3 26.55 -2.54 -36.68
N LEU A 4 26.01 -1.32 -36.63
CA LEU A 4 25.67 -0.54 -35.46
C LEU A 4 24.20 -0.82 -35.13
N SER A 5 23.90 -1.44 -33.98
CA SER A 5 22.67 -1.14 -33.22
C SER A 5 22.73 -1.74 -31.81
N PHE A 6 23.29 -0.92 -30.93
CA PHE A 6 22.94 -0.84 -29.51
C PHE A 6 21.48 -0.37 -29.36
N GLY A 7 20.79 -0.84 -28.32
CA GLY A 7 19.74 -0.06 -27.65
C GLY A 7 18.34 -0.66 -27.62
N LEU A 8 18.06 -1.54 -26.66
CA LEU A 8 16.71 -1.76 -26.17
C LEU A 8 16.40 -0.65 -25.16
N HIS A 9 15.87 0.48 -25.65
CA HIS A 9 15.40 1.60 -24.83
C HIS A 9 13.87 1.62 -24.88
N ALA A 10 13.28 1.61 -23.69
CA ALA A 10 11.96 2.11 -23.32
C ALA A 10 10.90 2.33 -24.42
N GLU A 11 9.84 1.52 -24.41
CA GLU A 11 8.49 2.02 -24.67
C GLU A 11 7.53 1.50 -23.59
N CYS A 12 7.45 2.29 -22.52
CA CYS A 12 6.48 2.22 -21.42
C CYS A 12 5.08 2.72 -21.83
N LEU A 13 4.69 2.68 -23.10
CA LEU A 13 3.49 3.36 -23.59
C LEU A 13 2.54 2.43 -24.34
N TYR A 14 2.08 1.36 -23.69
CA TYR A 14 0.79 0.76 -24.03
C TYR A 14 0.16 0.02 -22.84
N PHE A 15 -0.21 0.78 -21.81
CA PHE A 15 -1.32 0.38 -20.95
C PHE A 15 -2.41 1.43 -21.13
N PRO A 16 -3.39 1.20 -22.04
CA PRO A 16 -4.58 2.02 -22.04
C PRO A 16 -5.26 1.78 -20.69
N ARG A 17 -5.21 2.82 -19.86
CA ARG A 17 -6.07 3.11 -18.74
C ARG A 17 -7.51 2.65 -19.04
N LEU A 18 -7.83 1.42 -18.68
CA LEU A 18 -9.19 0.98 -18.39
C LEU A 18 -9.56 1.60 -17.04
N LEU A 19 -10.06 2.83 -17.12
CA LEU A 19 -10.73 3.52 -16.03
C LEU A 19 -11.91 2.66 -15.55
N ASN A 20 -11.85 2.31 -14.27
CA ASN A 20 -12.96 1.86 -13.43
C ASN A 20 -13.46 0.41 -13.55
N ASP A 21 -12.54 -0.56 -13.55
CA ASP A 21 -12.89 -1.89 -13.04
C ASP A 21 -12.13 -2.22 -11.74
N THR A 22 -12.88 -2.24 -10.63
CA THR A 22 -12.58 -2.87 -9.32
C THR A 22 -11.60 -2.18 -8.36
N THR A 23 -12.09 -1.12 -7.70
CA THR A 23 -11.90 -0.78 -6.27
C THR A 23 -10.53 -1.02 -5.60
N ALA A 24 -9.45 -0.44 -6.13
CA ALA A 24 -8.30 -0.05 -5.30
C ALA A 24 -8.44 1.44 -4.99
N PRO A 25 -8.35 1.89 -3.72
CA PRO A 25 -8.42 3.30 -3.41
C PRO A 25 -7.22 3.99 -4.06
N ALA A 26 -7.48 5.02 -4.85
CA ALA A 26 -6.42 5.93 -5.28
C ALA A 26 -5.75 6.54 -4.03
N MET A 27 -4.50 6.97 -4.15
CA MET A 27 -3.81 7.68 -3.07
C MET A 27 -4.48 9.03 -2.78
N THR A 28 -5.50 9.01 -1.92
CA THR A 28 -6.25 10.18 -1.47
C THR A 28 -6.07 10.39 0.04
N PRO A 29 -6.26 11.63 0.54
CA PRO A 29 -6.18 11.92 1.97
C PRO A 29 -7.08 11.01 2.82
N GLU A 30 -8.28 10.70 2.34
CA GLU A 30 -9.26 9.85 3.04
C GLU A 30 -8.73 8.42 3.21
N THR A 31 -8.01 7.92 2.20
CA THR A 31 -7.42 6.58 2.24
C THR A 31 -6.31 6.49 3.29
N LEU A 32 -5.50 7.55 3.45
CA LEU A 32 -4.49 7.64 4.51
C LEU A 32 -5.14 7.68 5.91
N GLU A 33 -6.27 8.39 6.05
CA GLU A 33 -7.05 8.37 7.30
C GLU A 33 -7.58 6.96 7.62
N LEU A 34 -8.01 6.20 6.61
CA LEU A 34 -8.43 4.81 6.79
C LEU A 34 -7.29 3.91 7.28
N LEU A 35 -6.05 4.11 6.81
CA LEU A 35 -4.91 3.31 7.27
C LEU A 35 -4.67 3.41 8.78
N VAL A 36 -4.91 4.59 9.37
CA VAL A 36 -4.65 4.85 10.80
C VAL A 36 -5.89 4.67 11.68
N THR A 37 -7.08 4.53 11.10
CA THR A 37 -8.34 4.36 11.84
C THR A 37 -8.88 2.94 11.75
N ARG A 38 -8.75 2.28 10.59
CA ARG A 38 -9.34 0.98 10.31
C ARG A 38 -8.55 -0.13 10.97
N GLU A 39 -9.28 -1.07 11.56
CA GLU A 39 -8.73 -2.28 12.16
C GLU A 39 -8.83 -3.46 11.19
N MET A 40 -7.86 -4.36 11.28
CA MET A 40 -7.82 -5.61 10.54
C MET A 40 -9.00 -6.51 10.98
N PRO A 41 -9.89 -6.93 10.07
CA PRO A 41 -11.09 -7.69 10.44
C PRO A 41 -10.85 -9.18 10.69
N PHE A 42 -9.73 -9.73 10.22
CA PHE A 42 -9.41 -11.16 10.30
C PHE A 42 -7.90 -11.43 10.44
N GLY A 43 -7.55 -12.72 10.58
CA GLY A 43 -6.17 -13.18 10.66
C GLY A 43 -5.53 -12.99 12.04
N LYS A 44 -4.21 -13.20 12.10
CA LYS A 44 -3.42 -13.15 13.35
C LYS A 44 -3.47 -11.77 14.03
N TYR A 45 -3.61 -10.71 13.24
CA TYR A 45 -3.61 -9.32 13.73
C TYR A 45 -5.02 -8.71 13.79
N LYS A 46 -6.06 -9.53 13.93
CA LYS A 46 -7.43 -9.03 14.06
C LYS A 46 -7.56 -8.00 15.20
N GLY A 47 -8.24 -6.89 14.94
CA GLY A 47 -8.42 -5.78 15.89
C GLY A 47 -7.23 -4.82 15.97
N ARG A 48 -6.18 -5.04 15.17
CA ARG A 48 -5.04 -4.11 15.06
C ARG A 48 -5.25 -3.13 13.92
N ILE A 49 -4.85 -1.89 14.09
CA ILE A 49 -4.90 -0.86 13.04
C ILE A 49 -4.00 -1.26 11.87
N LEU A 50 -4.40 -0.95 10.64
CA LEU A 50 -3.64 -1.32 9.44
C LEU A 50 -2.21 -0.73 9.46
N ALA A 51 -2.07 0.52 9.89
CA ALA A 51 -0.77 1.19 10.07
C ALA A 51 0.09 0.62 11.22
N ASP A 52 -0.40 -0.35 12.01
CA ASP A 52 0.36 -1.08 13.04
C ASP A 52 0.73 -2.50 12.61
N LEU A 53 0.36 -2.90 11.39
CA LEU A 53 0.65 -4.23 10.89
C LEU A 53 2.17 -4.39 10.67
N PRO A 54 2.77 -5.52 11.09
CA PRO A 54 4.19 -5.74 10.86
C PRO A 54 4.51 -5.85 9.36
N GLY A 55 5.60 -5.22 8.91
CA GLY A 55 6.09 -5.33 7.53
C GLY A 55 6.19 -6.77 6.98
N PRO A 56 6.68 -7.76 7.75
CA PRO A 56 6.69 -9.16 7.29
C PRO A 56 5.30 -9.72 6.96
N TYR A 57 4.25 -9.25 7.63
CA TYR A 57 2.87 -9.66 7.38
C TYR A 57 2.32 -9.03 6.09
N LEU A 58 2.64 -7.75 5.85
CA LEU A 58 2.30 -7.07 4.58
C LEU A 58 3.04 -7.69 3.40
N ASN A 59 4.32 -8.03 3.58
CA ASN A 59 5.13 -8.70 2.56
C ASN A 59 4.63 -10.12 2.24
N TRP A 60 4.05 -10.83 3.22
CA TRP A 60 3.36 -12.10 2.96
C TRP A 60 2.14 -11.89 2.03
N PHE A 61 1.32 -10.86 2.29
CA PHE A 61 0.20 -10.51 1.39
C PHE A 61 0.67 -10.07 0.00
N ALA A 62 1.81 -9.38 -0.11
CA ALA A 62 2.36 -9.00 -1.42
C ALA A 62 2.78 -10.22 -2.26
N ARG A 63 3.09 -11.36 -1.61
CA ARG A 63 3.44 -12.63 -2.27
C ARG A 63 2.22 -13.50 -2.56
N GLU A 64 1.31 -13.61 -1.59
CA GLU A 64 0.11 -14.46 -1.69
C GLU A 64 -0.98 -13.79 -2.55
N GLY A 65 -1.07 -12.46 -2.49
CA GLY A 65 -2.12 -11.64 -3.07
C GLY A 65 -2.97 -10.95 -2.01
N PHE A 66 -3.38 -9.71 -2.31
CA PHE A 66 -4.28 -8.94 -1.44
C PHE A 66 -5.74 -9.38 -1.64
N PRO A 67 -6.58 -9.33 -0.58
CA PRO A 67 -8.01 -9.61 -0.71
C PRO A 67 -8.67 -8.61 -1.67
N LYS A 68 -9.75 -8.98 -2.34
CA LYS A 68 -10.46 -8.03 -3.23
C LYS A 68 -11.19 -6.96 -2.42
N GLY A 69 -11.34 -5.78 -3.03
CA GLY A 69 -12.08 -4.64 -2.47
C GLY A 69 -11.21 -3.69 -1.66
N GLU A 70 -11.88 -2.78 -0.94
CA GLU A 70 -11.24 -1.65 -0.24
C GLU A 70 -10.09 -2.09 0.68
N LEU A 71 -10.30 -3.13 1.49
CA LEU A 71 -9.30 -3.62 2.43
C LEU A 71 -8.01 -4.05 1.74
N GLY A 72 -8.10 -4.75 0.60
CA GLY A 72 -6.90 -5.17 -0.11
C GLY A 72 -6.14 -4.00 -0.70
N GLY A 73 -6.87 -3.01 -1.22
CA GLY A 73 -6.27 -1.77 -1.67
C GLY A 73 -5.59 -0.99 -0.55
N LEU A 74 -6.19 -0.93 0.64
CA LEU A 74 -5.55 -0.34 1.83
C LEU A 74 -4.29 -1.11 2.25
N LEU A 75 -4.33 -2.44 2.22
CA LEU A 75 -3.18 -3.28 2.55
C LEU A 75 -2.04 -3.14 1.54
N ALA A 76 -2.37 -3.07 0.25
CA ALA A 76 -1.41 -2.82 -0.81
C ALA A 76 -0.76 -1.45 -0.65
N LEU A 77 -1.56 -0.42 -0.38
CA LEU A 77 -1.04 0.91 -0.11
C LEU A 77 -0.15 0.95 1.13
N MET A 78 -0.56 0.30 2.22
CA MET A 78 0.25 0.23 3.43
C MET A 78 1.58 -0.47 3.17
N GLN A 79 1.59 -1.54 2.35
CA GLN A 79 2.82 -2.19 1.94
C GLN A 79 3.72 -1.22 1.18
N GLU A 80 3.18 -0.45 0.24
CA GLU A 80 3.95 0.49 -0.57
C GLU A 80 4.58 1.56 0.32
N ILE A 81 3.81 2.11 1.27
CA ILE A 81 4.30 3.09 2.25
C ILE A 81 5.44 2.48 3.10
N ASP A 82 5.26 1.26 3.62
CA ASP A 82 6.25 0.57 4.44
C ASP A 82 7.54 0.25 3.66
N HIS A 83 7.40 -0.23 2.42
CA HIS A 83 8.51 -0.57 1.55
C HIS A 83 9.37 0.63 1.18
N ASN A 84 8.75 1.80 1.04
CA ASN A 84 9.43 3.07 0.80
C ASN A 84 9.94 3.74 2.09
N GLY A 85 9.68 3.16 3.27
CA GLY A 85 10.08 3.76 4.56
C GLY A 85 9.31 5.03 4.92
N LEU A 86 8.10 5.20 4.39
CA LEU A 86 7.28 6.42 4.54
C LEU A 86 6.25 6.31 5.68
N SER A 87 6.31 5.25 6.49
CA SER A 87 5.35 4.99 7.57
C SER A 87 5.23 6.14 8.58
N ASP A 88 6.32 6.87 8.83
CA ASP A 88 6.35 8.01 9.76
C ASP A 88 5.55 9.22 9.23
N LEU A 89 5.23 9.28 7.93
CA LEU A 89 4.31 10.30 7.39
C LEU A 89 2.89 10.17 7.96
N LEU A 90 2.53 9.00 8.49
CA LEU A 90 1.23 8.76 9.12
C LEU A 90 1.18 9.24 10.58
N ASP A 91 2.32 9.58 11.20
CA ASP A 91 2.40 9.97 12.61
C ASP A 91 1.58 11.22 12.96
N PRO A 92 1.56 12.30 12.14
CA PRO A 92 0.69 13.44 12.38
C PRO A 92 -0.79 13.08 12.34
N LEU A 93 -1.19 12.17 11.44
CA LEU A 93 -2.57 11.69 11.33
C LEU A 93 -2.94 10.83 12.55
N ARG A 94 -2.02 9.96 13.00
CA ARG A 94 -2.17 9.19 14.24
C ARG A 94 -2.36 10.08 15.46
N ALA A 95 -1.58 11.15 15.58
CA ALA A 95 -1.70 12.12 16.65
C ALA A 95 -3.08 12.81 16.65
N LYS A 96 -3.57 13.20 15.45
CA LYS A 96 -4.94 13.75 15.27
C LYS A 96 -6.02 12.78 15.76
N HIS A 97 -5.83 11.47 15.58
CA HIS A 97 -6.78 10.44 16.02
C HIS A 97 -6.51 9.87 17.42
N GLY A 98 -5.53 10.40 18.17
CA GLY A 98 -5.19 9.91 19.51
C GLY A 98 -4.62 8.48 19.54
N LYS A 99 -4.07 7.99 18.43
CA LYS A 99 -3.56 6.62 18.24
C LYS A 99 -2.05 6.63 17.92
N PRO A 100 -1.19 7.08 18.86
CA PRO A 100 0.25 7.17 18.61
C PRO A 100 0.85 5.80 18.26
N LYS A 101 1.90 5.81 17.43
CA LYS A 101 2.64 4.60 17.05
C LYS A 101 3.14 3.86 18.30
N PRO A 102 2.88 2.55 18.44
CA PRO A 102 3.37 1.79 19.58
C PRO A 102 4.90 1.79 19.58
N ARG A 103 5.49 2.04 20.76
CA ARG A 103 6.93 1.96 20.98
C ARG A 103 7.26 0.48 21.21
N HIS A 104 7.91 -0.17 20.26
CA HIS A 104 8.39 -1.55 20.35
C HIS A 104 9.85 -1.59 20.82
#